data_AF-A0A9E3E139-F1
#
_entry.id   AF-A0A9E3E139-F1
#
_cell.length_a   1.000
_cell.length_b   1.000
_cell.length_c   1.000
_cell.angle_alpha   90.00
_cell.angle_beta   90.00
_cell.angle_gamma   90.00
#
_symmetry.space_group_name_H-M   'P 1'
#
loop_
_entity.id
_entity.type
_entity.pdbx_description
1 polymer ?
#
loop_
_entity_poly.entity_id
_entity_poly.type
_entity_poly.pdbx_seq_one_letter_code
_entity_poly.pdbx_strand_id
1 'polypeptide(L)' 'RNKARGPLLITAGGRDHTVPAAVSHATRRLYHKSPAVTDLREFPDRGHSLTIDHGWREVAQTVLDWLKERVP' A
#
# COMPACT_ATOMS: atom_id res chain seq x y z
N ARG A 1 -7.60 -20.67 -2.09
CA ARG A 1 -6.38 -19.92 -1.69
C ARG A 1 -5.40 -19.95 -2.86
N ASN A 2 -5.01 -18.80 -3.41
CA ASN A 2 -4.06 -18.74 -4.53
C ASN A 2 -2.61 -18.71 -3.99
N LYS A 3 -1.87 -19.82 -4.11
CA LYS A 3 -0.47 -19.92 -3.67
C LYS A 3 0.53 -19.27 -4.64
N ALA A 4 0.11 -18.98 -5.87
CA ALA A 4 0.94 -18.38 -6.92
C ALA A 4 0.76 -16.86 -7.04
N ARG A 5 0.10 -16.22 -6.06
CA ARG A 5 -0.08 -14.76 -6.06
C ARG A 5 1.28 -14.08 -5.91
N GLY A 6 1.57 -13.11 -6.78
CA GLY A 6 2.74 -12.24 -6.65
C GLY A 6 2.69 -11.33 -5.42
N PRO A 7 3.77 -10.60 -5.13
CA PRO A 7 3.81 -9.67 -4.01
C PRO A 7 2.76 -8.56 -4.17
N LEU A 8 2.15 -8.12 -3.07
CA LEU A 8 1.17 -7.03 -3.03
C LEU A 8 1.63 -5.94 -2.05
N LEU A 9 1.59 -4.69 -2.49
CA LEU A 9 1.72 -3.53 -1.61
C LEU A 9 0.39 -2.79 -1.53
N ILE A 10 -0.10 -2.59 -0.31
CA ILE A 10 -1.26 -1.74 -0.02
C ILE A 10 -0.74 -0.39 0.46
N THR A 11 -1.21 0.71 -0.12
CA THR A 11 -0.90 2.07 0.35
C THR A 11 -2.13 2.70 1.03
N ALA A 12 -1.90 3.59 2.00
CA ALA A 12 -2.96 4.28 2.72
C ALA A 12 -2.57 5.74 3.00
N GLY A 13 -3.52 6.67 2.89
CA GLY A 13 -3.36 8.04 3.37
C GLY A 13 -3.91 8.19 4.79
N GLY A 14 -3.09 8.67 5.73
CA GLY A 14 -3.51 8.86 7.13
C GLY A 14 -4.54 9.99 7.31
N ARG A 15 -4.59 10.94 6.37
CA ARG A 15 -5.56 12.03 6.29
C ARG A 15 -6.63 11.82 5.22
N ASP A 16 -6.79 10.59 4.73
CA ASP A 16 -7.85 10.27 3.77
C ASP A 16 -9.21 10.20 4.50
N HIS A 17 -10.09 11.16 4.20
CA HIS A 17 -11.45 11.21 4.74
C HIS A 17 -12.48 10.52 3.82
N THR A 18 -12.10 10.16 2.60
CA THR A 18 -12.95 9.43 1.65
C THR A 18 -12.79 7.93 1.87
N VAL A 19 -11.55 7.45 2.01
CA VAL A 19 -11.22 6.05 2.33
C VAL A 19 -10.25 6.03 3.53
N PRO A 20 -10.76 5.98 4.77
CA PRO A 20 -9.91 5.99 5.96
C PRO A 20 -8.88 4.85 5.97
N ALA A 21 -7.68 5.11 6.50
CA ALA A 21 -6.59 4.13 6.57
C ALA A 21 -7.00 2.78 7.22
N ALA A 22 -7.98 2.79 8.13
CA ALA A 22 -8.56 1.59 8.72
C ALA A 22 -9.06 0.56 7.69
N VAL A 23 -9.55 1.02 6.52
CA VAL A 23 -9.99 0.15 5.42
C VAL A 23 -8.80 -0.59 4.81
N SER A 24 -7.68 0.09 4.61
CA SER A 24 -6.43 -0.52 4.12
C SER A 24 -5.86 -1.50 5.14
N HIS A 25 -5.87 -1.17 6.44
CA HIS A 25 -5.49 -2.08 7.52
C HIS A 25 -6.37 -3.34 7.56
N ALA A 26 -7.69 -3.16 7.45
CA ALA A 26 -8.62 -4.28 7.37
C ALA A 26 -8.34 -5.16 6.14
N THR A 27 -8.06 -4.54 4.98
CA THR A 27 -7.67 -5.25 3.76
C THR A 27 -6.40 -6.06 3.97
N ARG A 28 -5.35 -5.47 4.55
CA ARG A 28 -4.11 -6.19 4.89
C ARG A 28 -4.35 -7.39 5.81
N ARG A 29 -5.27 -7.26 6.77
CA ARG A 29 -5.67 -8.34 7.68
C ARG A 29 -6.36 -9.49 6.93
N LEU A 30 -7.13 -9.24 5.86
CA LEU A 30 -7.70 -10.33 5.04
C LEU A 30 -6.59 -11.21 4.42
N TYR A 31 -5.43 -10.62 4.12
CA TYR A 31 -4.28 -11.33 3.57
C TYR A 31 -3.34 -11.95 4.63
N HIS A 32 -3.62 -11.86 5.94
CA HIS A 32 -2.72 -12.43 7.00
C HIS A 32 -2.41 -13.92 6.84
N LYS A 33 -3.32 -14.64 6.17
CA LYS A 33 -3.27 -16.07 5.92
C LYS A 33 -2.65 -16.42 4.55
N SER A 34 -2.26 -15.43 3.76
CA SER A 34 -1.62 -15.62 2.46
C SER A 34 -0.14 -15.96 2.63
N PRO A 35 0.42 -16.94 1.90
CA PRO A 35 1.86 -17.17 1.88
C PRO A 35 2.61 -16.13 1.02
N ALA A 36 1.90 -15.38 0.17
CA ALA A 36 2.49 -14.33 -0.66
C ALA A 36 2.80 -13.08 0.18
N VAL A 37 3.90 -12.40 -0.14
CA VAL A 37 4.26 -11.10 0.46
C VAL A 37 3.09 -10.14 0.29
N THR A 38 2.62 -9.59 1.40
CA THR A 38 1.62 -8.53 1.41
C THR A 38 2.08 -7.49 2.41
N ASP A 39 2.43 -6.31 1.92
CA ASP A 39 2.91 -5.20 2.75
C ASP A 39 1.85 -4.10 2.80
N LEU A 40 1.89 -3.28 3.85
CA LEU A 40 1.09 -2.07 3.97
C LEU A 40 2.03 -0.89 4.26
N ARG A 41 1.87 0.19 3.50
CA ARG A 41 2.54 1.47 3.74
C ARG A 41 1.52 2.56 3.95
N GLU A 42 1.54 3.17 5.12
CA GLU A 42 0.77 4.37 5.41
C GLU A 42 1.61 5.63 5.20
N PHE A 43 1.00 6.65 4.63
CA PHE A 43 1.55 7.99 4.49
C PHE A 43 0.72 8.93 5.40
N PRO A 44 1.17 9.18 6.66
CA PRO A 44 0.34 9.82 7.68
C PRO A 44 -0.22 11.18 7.25
N ASP A 45 0.58 11.96 6.52
CA ASP A 45 0.24 13.33 6.14
C ASP A 45 -0.54 13.44 4.81
N ARG A 46 -0.81 12.31 4.14
CA ARG A 46 -1.45 12.29 2.81
C ARG A 46 -2.95 12.00 2.89
N GLY A 47 -3.71 12.65 2.00
CA GLY A 47 -5.15 12.48 1.85
C GLY A 47 -5.53 11.59 0.66
N HIS A 48 -6.79 11.65 0.22
CA HIS A 48 -7.33 10.80 -0.86
C HIS A 48 -6.61 10.98 -2.20
N SER A 49 -6.07 12.17 -2.46
CA SER A 49 -5.37 12.54 -3.68
C SER A 49 -3.90 12.11 -3.72
N LEU A 50 -3.42 11.27 -2.80
CA LEU A 50 -1.99 10.95 -2.62
C LEU A 50 -1.26 10.47 -3.89
N THR A 51 -1.99 9.95 -4.88
CA THR A 51 -1.42 9.48 -6.15
C THR A 51 -1.23 10.59 -7.19
N ILE A 52 -1.80 11.77 -6.98
CA ILE A 52 -1.82 12.87 -7.96
C ILE A 52 -1.54 14.26 -7.36
N ASP A 53 -1.55 14.41 -6.03
CA ASP A 53 -1.24 15.69 -5.38
C ASP A 53 0.25 16.02 -5.37
N HIS A 54 0.62 17.20 -4.86
CA HIS A 54 2.01 17.69 -4.84
C HIS A 54 3.03 16.71 -4.23
N GLY A 55 2.58 15.76 -3.39
CA GLY A 55 3.37 14.72 -2.77
C GLY A 55 3.50 13.42 -3.56
N TRP A 56 2.85 13.29 -4.72
CA TRP A 56 2.75 12.03 -5.46
C TRP A 56 4.10 11.36 -5.73
N ARG A 57 5.17 12.15 -5.89
CA ARG A 57 6.52 11.63 -6.14
C ARG A 57 7.05 10.77 -4.99
N GLU A 58 6.76 11.14 -3.75
CA GLU A 58 7.16 10.35 -2.57
C GLU A 58 6.46 8.99 -2.57
N VAL A 59 5.16 9.00 -2.88
CA VAL A 59 4.35 7.78 -2.99
C VAL A 59 4.88 6.89 -4.11
N ALA A 60 5.11 7.45 -5.30
CA ALA A 60 5.64 6.73 -6.45
C ALA A 60 7.03 6.15 -6.18
N GLN A 61 7.94 6.94 -5.58
CA GLN A 61 9.28 6.49 -5.23
C GLN A 61 9.26 5.35 -4.22
N THR A 62 8.41 5.46 -3.18
CA THR A 62 8.24 4.40 -2.18
C THR A 62 7.76 3.09 -2.81
N VAL A 63 6.81 3.16 -3.74
CA VAL A 63 6.32 1.97 -4.47
C VAL A 63 7.41 1.40 -5.38
N LEU A 64 8.15 2.26 -6.09
CA LEU A 64 9.22 1.84 -7.00
C LEU A 64 10.36 1.15 -6.24
N ASP A 65 10.78 1.69 -5.10
CA ASP A 65 11.85 1.10 -4.30
C ASP A 65 11.40 -0.22 -3.66
N TRP A 66 10.15 -0.28 -3.19
CA TRP A 66 9.56 -1.56 -2.76
C TRP A 66 9.55 -2.60 -3.89
N LEU A 67 9.23 -2.21 -5.13
CA LEU A 67 9.27 -3.13 -6.27
C LEU A 67 10.69 -3.65 -6.54
N LYS A 68 11.71 -2.78 -6.51
CA LYS A 68 13.12 -3.17 -6.70
C LYS A 68 13.62 -4.16 -5.66
N GLU A 69 13.10 -4.09 -4.43
CA GLU A 69 13.42 -5.08 -3.38
C GLU A 69 12.75 -6.44 -3.59
N ARG A 70 11.74 -6.52 -4.47
CA ARG A 70 10.88 -7.70 -4.64
C ARG A 70 11.03 -8.36 -6.01
N VAL A 71 11.57 -7.64 -6.98
CA VAL A 71 11.90 -8.13 -8.32
C VAL A 71 13.42 -8.14 -8.44
N PRO A 72 14.07 -9.31 -8.64
CA PRO A 72 15.50 -9.36 -8.95
C PRO A 72 15.84 -8.70 -10.28
#